data_AF-A0A7J4XBX1-F1
#
_entry.id   AF-A0A7J4XBX1-F1
#
_cell.length_a   1.000
_cell.length_b   1.000
_cell.length_c   1.000
_cell.angle_alpha   90.00
_cell.angle_beta   90.00
_cell.angle_gamma   90.00
#
_symmetry.space_group_name_H-M   'P 1'
#
loop_
_entity.id
_entity.type
_entity.pdbx_description
1 polymer ?
#
loop_
_entity_poly.entity_id
_entity_poly.type
_entity_poly.pdbx_seq_one_letter_code
_entity_poly.pdbx_strand_id
1 'polypeptide(L)' 'MKIKFEDWVCLKSDHTKEYNVRGVSNSGCFLDCITFGGERDTFKIENIELITDKDRIDYLESRKDELFRS' A
#
# COMPACT_ATOMS: atom_id res chain seq x y z
N MET A 1 -1.44 -0.70 -15.67
CA MET A 1 -0.47 -1.08 -14.61
C MET A 1 -1.19 -1.99 -13.64
N LYS A 2 -0.62 -3.16 -13.27
CA LYS A 2 -1.30 -4.15 -12.42
C LYS A 2 -0.67 -4.11 -11.03
N ILE A 3 -1.47 -3.78 -10.03
CA ILE A 3 -1.04 -3.74 -8.63
C ILE A 3 -0.96 -5.16 -8.09
N LYS A 4 0.11 -5.47 -7.38
CA LYS A 4 0.44 -6.80 -6.85
C LYS A 4 0.71 -6.73 -5.34
N PHE A 5 0.80 -7.91 -4.75
CA PHE A 5 1.29 -8.08 -3.38
C PHE A 5 2.63 -7.36 -3.21
N GLU A 6 2.79 -6.69 -2.07
CA GLU A 6 3.92 -5.87 -1.66
C GLU A 6 4.15 -4.55 -2.39
N ASP A 7 3.31 -4.19 -3.36
CA ASP A 7 3.36 -2.83 -3.91
C ASP A 7 3.01 -1.80 -2.83
N TRP A 8 3.59 -0.61 -2.98
CA TRP A 8 3.27 0.56 -2.16
C TRP A 8 2.30 1.47 -2.88
N VAL A 9 1.23 1.86 -2.20
CA VAL A 9 0.13 2.65 -2.77
C VAL A 9 -0.25 3.79 -1.83
N CYS A 10 -0.85 4.84 -2.38
CA CYS A 10 -1.51 5.90 -1.62
C CYS A 10 -2.97 6.03 -2.07
N LEU A 11 -3.78 6.77 -1.31
CA LEU A 11 -5.13 7.12 -1.74
C LEU A 11 -5.06 8.30 -2.70
N LYS A 12 -5.83 8.26 -3.79
CA LYS A 12 -5.95 9.41 -4.72
C LYS A 12 -6.47 10.67 -4.03
N SER A 13 -7.26 10.50 -2.97
CA SER A 13 -7.78 11.60 -2.16
C SER A 13 -6.80 12.09 -1.10
N ASP A 14 -5.78 11.30 -0.77
CA ASP A 14 -4.82 11.61 0.29
C ASP A 14 -3.46 10.92 0.04
N HIS A 15 -2.49 11.73 -0.39
CA HIS A 15 -1.14 11.29 -0.71
C HIS A 15 -0.20 11.35 0.52
N THR A 16 -0.72 11.73 1.70
CA THR A 16 0.08 11.82 2.94
C THR A 16 0.24 10.48 3.63
N LYS A 17 -0.62 9.51 3.30
CA LYS A 17 -0.59 8.15 3.84
C LYS A 17 -0.20 7.13 2.77
N GLU A 18 0.59 6.17 3.21
CA GLU A 18 1.18 5.15 2.36
C GLU A 18 0.86 3.78 2.94
N TYR A 19 0.55 2.87 2.04
CA TYR A 19 0.05 1.56 2.38
C TYR A 19 0.83 0.53 1.59
N ASN A 20 1.20 -0.57 2.24
CA ASN A 20 1.70 -1.73 1.55
C ASN A 20 0.57 -2.72 1.27
N VAL A 21 0.49 -3.24 0.05
CA VAL A 21 -0.52 -4.22 -0.36
C VAL A 21 -0.20 -5.59 0.21
N ARG A 22 -1.11 -6.13 1.02
CA ARG A 22 -1.03 -7.45 1.65
C ARG A 22 -1.92 -8.49 1.00
N GLY A 23 -2.87 -8.06 0.18
CA GLY A 23 -3.70 -8.97 -0.59
C GLY A 23 -4.42 -8.27 -1.71
N VAL A 24 -4.71 -9.03 -2.77
CA VAL A 24 -5.60 -8.61 -3.85
C VAL A 24 -6.77 -9.58 -3.86
N SER A 25 -7.99 -9.05 -3.78
CA SER A 25 -9.21 -9.85 -3.87
C SER A 25 -9.28 -10.65 -5.17
N ASN A 26 -10.00 -11.78 -5.17
CA ASN A 26 -10.18 -12.63 -6.35
C ASN A 26 -10.82 -11.89 -7.54
N SER A 27 -11.66 -10.88 -7.27
CA SER A 27 -12.25 -10.03 -8.31
C SER A 27 -11.27 -8.97 -8.85
N GLY A 28 -10.15 -8.73 -8.17
CA GLY A 28 -9.21 -7.66 -8.48
C GLY A 28 -9.73 -6.25 -8.17
N CYS A 29 -10.90 -6.12 -7.54
CA CYS A 29 -11.52 -4.82 -7.27
C CYS A 29 -11.07 -4.20 -5.95
N PHE A 30 -10.67 -5.03 -4.99
CA PHE A 30 -10.30 -4.63 -3.64
C PHE A 30 -8.88 -5.07 -3.30
N LEU A 31 -8.22 -4.22 -2.51
CA LEU A 31 -6.90 -4.41 -1.96
C LEU A 31 -6.97 -4.43 -0.45
N ASP A 32 -6.29 -5.39 0.14
CA ASP A 32 -5.99 -5.42 1.56
C ASP A 32 -4.64 -4.75 1.79
N CYS A 33 -4.61 -3.74 2.65
CA CYS A 33 -3.54 -2.76 2.76
C CYS A 33 -3.17 -2.55 4.22
N ILE A 34 -1.89 -2.29 4.49
CA ILE A 34 -1.38 -2.03 5.84
C ILE A 34 -0.47 -0.78 5.85
N THR A 35 -0.59 0.06 6.87
CA THR A 35 0.32 1.20 7.09
C THR A 35 1.45 0.84 8.06
N PHE A 36 2.42 1.73 8.20
CA PHE A 36 3.31 1.69 9.37
C PHE A 36 2.48 1.84 10.65
N GLY A 37 2.89 1.12 11.71
CA GLY A 37 2.11 1.01 12.95
C GLY A 37 1.00 -0.05 12.92
N GLY A 38 0.87 -0.80 11.83
CA GLY A 38 0.01 -1.98 11.77
C GLY A 38 -1.48 -1.73 11.52
N GLU A 39 -1.89 -0.49 11.19
CA GLU A 39 -3.28 -0.22 10.80
C GLU A 39 -3.57 -0.91 9.46
N ARG A 40 -4.69 -1.65 9.40
CA ARG A 40 -5.08 -2.45 8.24
C ARG A 40 -6.42 -2.00 7.70
N ASP A 41 -6.47 -1.76 6.40
CA ASP A 41 -7.64 -1.25 5.70
C ASP A 41 -7.86 -1.99 4.38
N THR A 42 -9.10 -1.93 3.89
CA THR A 42 -9.46 -2.44 2.56
C THR A 42 -9.89 -1.30 1.66
N PHE A 43 -9.25 -1.18 0.50
CA PHE A 43 -9.54 -0.13 -0.46
C PHE A 43 -10.00 -0.68 -1.81
N LYS A 44 -10.85 0.08 -2.49
CA LYS A 44 -11.14 -0.18 -3.90
C LYS A 44 -9.94 0.27 -4.74
N ILE A 45 -9.58 -0.55 -5.73
CA ILE A 45 -8.46 -0.26 -6.64
C ILE A 45 -8.66 1.07 -7.41
N GLU A 46 -9.89 1.50 -7.63
CA GLU A 46 -10.20 2.77 -8.29
C GLU A 46 -9.82 4.00 -7.47
N ASN A 47 -9.71 3.86 -6.14
CA ASN A 47 -9.44 4.96 -5.19
C ASN A 47 -7.96 5.12 -4.84
N ILE A 48 -7.10 4.23 -5.33
CA ILE A 48 -5.68 4.22 -4.98
C ILE A 48 -4.79 4.52 -6.18
N GLU A 49 -3.57 4.96 -5.90
CA GLU A 49 -2.52 5.20 -6.87
C GLU A 49 -1.26 4.43 -6.45
N LEU A 50 -0.55 3.88 -7.45
CA LEU A 50 0.69 3.14 -7.23
C LEU A 50 1.85 4.13 -7.08
N ILE A 51 2.63 3.99 -6.02
CA ILE A 51 3.84 4.78 -5.82
C ILE A 51 4.90 4.22 -6.75
N THR A 52 5.44 5.06 -7.64
CA THR A 52 6.47 4.68 -8.62
C THR A 52 7.80 5.39 -8.42
N ASP A 53 7.86 6.35 -7.48
CA ASP A 53 9.09 7.04 -7.13
C ASP A 53 10.06 6.06 -6.46
N LYS A 54 11.22 5.85 -7.09
CA LYS A 54 12.18 4.83 -6.65
C LYS A 54 12.78 5.16 -5.27
N ASP A 55 13.19 6.41 -5.06
CA ASP A 55 13.81 6.82 -3.80
C ASP A 55 12.80 6.68 -2.65
N ARG A 56 11.53 6.95 -2.94
CA ARG A 56 10.44 6.75 -1.99
C ARG A 56 10.21 5.27 -1.68
N ILE A 57 10.17 4.40 -2.70
CA ILE A 57 10.01 2.96 -2.49
C ILE A 57 11.18 2.41 -1.67
N ASP A 58 12.42 2.77 -2.00
CA ASP A 58 13.61 2.32 -1.28
C ASP A 58 13.55 2.75 0.20
N TYR A 59 13.09 3.97 0.48
CA TYR A 59 12.83 4.42 1.84
C TYR A 59 11.77 3.58 2.56
N LEU A 60 10.63 3.29 1.92
CA LEU A 60 9.55 2.51 2.51
C LEU A 60 9.96 1.06 2.80
N GLU A 61 10.67 0.43 1.87
CA GLU A 61 11.21 -0.92 2.03
C GLU A 61 12.25 -0.98 3.16
N SER A 62 13.08 0.06 3.32
CA SER A 62 14.08 0.12 4.41
C SER A 62 13.46 0.09 5.81
N ARG A 63 12.16 0.40 5.92
CA ARG A 63 11.38 0.47 7.17
C ARG A 63 10.29 -0.59 7.25
N LYS A 64 10.27 -1.57 6.35
CA LYS A 64 9.18 -2.57 6.25
C LYS A 64 8.92 -3.35 7.53
N ASP A 65 9.94 -3.55 8.37
CA ASP A 65 9.80 -4.18 9.69
C ASP A 65 8.89 -3.39 10.64
N GLU A 66 8.69 -2.09 10.41
CA GLU A 66 7.80 -1.23 11.19
C GLU A 66 6.32 -1.43 10.87
N LEU A 67 5.98 -2.19 9.82
CA LEU A 67 4.59 -2.48 9.46
C LEU A 67 3.87 -3.35 10.49
N PHE A 68 4.62 -4.10 11.30
CA PHE A 68 4.06 -5.03 12.29
C PHE A 68 4.45 -4.66 13.72
N ARG A 69 5.03 -3.48 13.93
CA ARG A 69 5.35 -2.97 15.27
C ARG A 69 4.07 -2.37 15.86
N SER A 70 3.50 -3.09 16.82
CA SER A 70 2.35 -2.68 17.65
C SER A 70 2.76 -1.79 18.81
#